data_AF-A0A5C6ND39-F1
#
_entry.id   AF-A0A5C6ND39-F1
#
_cell.length_a   1.000
_cell.length_b   1.000
_cell.length_c   1.000
_cell.angle_alpha   90.00
_cell.angle_beta   90.00
_cell.angle_gamma   90.00
#
_symmetry.space_group_name_H-M   'P 1'
#
loop_
_entity.id
_entity.type
_entity.pdbx_description
1 polymer ?
#
loop_
_entity_poly.entity_id
_entity_poly.type
_entity_poly.pdbx_seq_one_letter_code
_entity_poly.pdbx_strand_id
1 'polypeptide(L)'
;MASTSVTTAPPLTPNNTVTPLETNLNNSGCGTQKLCVNEPTNCDPGSGSCSFFSARQKSGQNFEFALAGETDGYIAAGGSDTTYVCFNNNGNVKFTGASLNNNQLTKQNVNANNVRGRVNGRKIQCVFDATLPALSARTTSRTIGVITGTYDNSTGTFGQPTTVIRTDPVDLSSPANVPNLATANTTASPNATTNGNTTNNAVLFRQTLIQALFISAGVMGLALL
;
A
#
# COMPACT_ATOMS: atom_id res chain seq x y z
N MET A 1 -1.41 -13.02 -40.90
CA MET A 1 -1.71 -13.13 -39.46
C MET A 1 -2.11 -11.73 -38.99
N ALA A 2 -3.38 -11.51 -38.67
CA ALA A 2 -3.83 -10.21 -38.17
C ALA A 2 -3.42 -10.08 -36.70
N SER A 3 -2.47 -9.19 -36.39
CA SER A 3 -2.18 -8.82 -35.01
C SER A 3 -3.41 -8.12 -34.42
N THR A 4 -4.15 -8.81 -33.58
CA THR A 4 -5.16 -8.18 -32.73
C THR A 4 -4.44 -7.28 -31.74
N SER A 5 -4.31 -6.00 -32.08
CA SER A 5 -3.91 -4.97 -31.13
C SER A 5 -4.93 -4.97 -29.99
N VAL A 6 -4.55 -5.49 -28.82
CA VAL A 6 -5.38 -5.41 -27.63
C VAL A 6 -5.44 -3.94 -27.25
N THR A 7 -6.52 -3.25 -27.65
CA THR A 7 -6.74 -1.85 -27.31
C THR A 7 -6.89 -1.75 -25.80
N THR A 8 -5.87 -1.18 -25.16
CA THR A 8 -5.84 -0.96 -23.72
C THR A 8 -6.89 0.09 -23.35
N ALA A 9 -7.66 -0.14 -22.28
CA ALA A 9 -8.62 0.84 -21.79
C ALA A 9 -7.92 2.16 -21.39
N PRO A 10 -8.58 3.32 -21.58
CA PRO A 10 -8.02 4.60 -21.14
C PRO A 10 -7.91 4.67 -19.60
N PRO A 11 -7.10 5.59 -19.07
CA PRO A 11 -7.06 5.89 -17.64
C PRO A 11 -8.44 6.25 -17.09
N LEU A 12 -8.70 5.85 -15.85
CA LEU A 12 -9.91 6.17 -15.12
C LEU A 12 -9.96 7.66 -14.79
N THR A 13 -11.15 8.24 -14.89
CA THR A 13 -11.41 9.60 -14.42
C THR A 13 -11.59 9.61 -12.90
N PRO A 14 -11.01 10.59 -12.18
CA PRO A 14 -11.19 10.71 -10.73
C PRO A 14 -12.67 10.82 -10.33
N ASN A 15 -13.11 9.96 -9.41
CA ASN A 15 -14.39 10.06 -8.75
C ASN A 15 -14.29 9.50 -7.32
N ASN A 16 -14.37 10.39 -6.34
CA ASN A 16 -14.24 10.04 -4.92
C ASN A 16 -15.59 9.71 -4.27
N THR A 17 -16.67 9.60 -5.04
CA THR A 17 -17.98 9.19 -4.53
C THR A 17 -17.91 7.75 -4.07
N VAL A 18 -18.30 7.52 -2.83
CA VAL A 18 -18.36 6.18 -2.23
C VAL A 18 -19.81 5.73 -2.18
N THR A 19 -20.09 4.57 -2.76
CA THR A 19 -21.37 3.87 -2.59
C THR A 19 -21.25 2.79 -1.51
N PRO A 20 -22.36 2.30 -0.93
CA PRO A 20 -22.31 1.24 0.07
C PRO A 20 -21.72 -0.06 -0.49
N LEU A 21 -20.90 -0.73 0.32
CA LEU A 21 -20.51 -2.12 0.07
C LEU A 21 -21.51 -3.05 0.77
N GLU A 22 -22.39 -3.68 -0.02
CA GLU A 22 -23.51 -4.48 0.49
C GLU A 22 -23.08 -5.79 1.18
N THR A 23 -22.01 -6.40 0.71
CA THR A 23 -21.52 -7.69 1.22
C THR A 23 -20.12 -7.55 1.82
N ASN A 24 -19.85 -8.35 2.85
CA ASN A 24 -18.50 -8.48 3.38
C ASN A 24 -17.54 -8.92 2.26
N LEU A 25 -16.33 -8.33 2.23
CA LEU A 25 -15.25 -8.89 1.42
C LEU A 25 -14.93 -10.31 1.86
N ASN A 26 -14.37 -11.09 0.94
CA ASN A 26 -13.85 -12.42 1.23
C ASN A 26 -12.57 -12.67 0.41
N ASN A 27 -11.91 -13.79 0.70
CA ASN A 27 -10.70 -14.22 0.01
C ASN A 27 -10.96 -15.04 -1.28
N SER A 28 -12.20 -15.06 -1.80
CA SER A 28 -12.52 -15.78 -3.03
C SER A 28 -11.71 -15.24 -4.22
N GLY A 29 -11.16 -16.16 -5.02
CA GLY A 29 -10.31 -15.87 -6.17
C GLY A 29 -8.86 -15.52 -5.84
N CYS A 30 -8.45 -15.47 -4.57
CA CYS A 30 -7.05 -15.26 -4.21
C CYS A 30 -6.16 -16.36 -4.80
N GLY A 31 -5.06 -15.96 -5.46
CA GLY A 31 -4.12 -16.87 -6.12
C GLY A 31 -4.58 -17.44 -7.47
N THR A 32 -5.82 -17.18 -7.89
CA THR A 32 -6.36 -17.70 -9.16
C THR A 32 -6.91 -16.60 -10.07
N GLN A 33 -7.57 -15.60 -9.49
CA GLN A 33 -8.17 -14.47 -10.20
C GLN A 33 -7.61 -13.11 -9.75
N LYS A 34 -7.09 -13.05 -8.53
CA LYS A 34 -6.54 -11.84 -7.94
C LYS A 34 -5.32 -12.15 -7.08
N LEU A 35 -4.39 -11.22 -7.03
CA LEU A 35 -3.32 -11.22 -6.05
C LEU A 35 -3.90 -10.88 -4.69
N CYS A 36 -3.48 -11.58 -3.63
CA CYS A 36 -3.90 -11.31 -2.26
C CYS A 36 -2.72 -11.32 -1.29
N VAL A 37 -2.83 -10.47 -0.29
CA VAL A 37 -2.02 -10.49 0.93
C VAL A 37 -2.98 -10.45 2.10
N ASN A 38 -2.78 -11.31 3.10
CA ASN A 38 -3.61 -11.37 4.30
C ASN A 38 -2.74 -11.58 5.54
N GLU A 39 -3.18 -10.97 6.64
CA GLU A 39 -2.59 -11.12 7.97
C GLU A 39 -3.70 -11.19 9.02
N PRO A 40 -3.82 -12.29 9.79
CA PRO A 40 -3.01 -13.51 9.72
C PRO A 40 -3.08 -14.26 8.39
N THR A 41 -2.09 -15.11 8.10
CA THR A 41 -2.10 -15.92 6.87
C THR A 41 -3.39 -16.74 6.76
N ASN A 42 -4.01 -16.70 5.59
CA ASN A 42 -5.29 -17.34 5.25
C ASN A 42 -6.53 -16.78 5.99
N CYS A 43 -6.44 -15.62 6.65
CA CYS A 43 -7.63 -14.99 7.22
C CYS A 43 -8.63 -14.57 6.12
N ASP A 44 -9.91 -14.58 6.46
CA ASP A 44 -10.97 -14.07 5.60
C ASP A 44 -11.29 -12.61 5.98
N PRO A 45 -11.25 -11.64 5.05
CA PRO A 45 -11.48 -10.23 5.36
C PRO A 45 -12.90 -9.91 5.84
N GLY A 46 -13.86 -10.81 5.62
CA GLY A 46 -15.25 -10.67 6.00
C GLY A 46 -15.53 -11.01 7.46
N SER A 47 -14.65 -11.75 8.11
CA SER A 47 -14.79 -12.19 9.51
C SER A 47 -13.49 -11.96 10.30
N GLY A 48 -13.57 -11.93 11.63
CA GLY A 48 -12.39 -11.75 12.50
C GLY A 48 -11.53 -10.50 12.24
N SER A 49 -10.32 -10.50 12.79
CA SER A 49 -9.31 -9.47 12.56
C SER A 49 -8.42 -9.91 11.40
N CYS A 50 -8.55 -9.24 10.25
CA CYS A 50 -7.83 -9.59 9.02
C CYS A 50 -7.40 -8.32 8.31
N SER A 51 -6.10 -8.04 8.28
CA SER A 51 -5.53 -7.05 7.38
C SER A 51 -5.43 -7.68 6.00
N PHE A 52 -6.05 -7.05 5.01
CA PHE A 52 -6.21 -7.64 3.69
C PHE A 52 -5.97 -6.61 2.59
N PHE A 53 -5.25 -7.07 1.57
CA PHE A 53 -5.09 -6.39 0.29
C PHE A 53 -5.37 -7.38 -0.83
N SER A 54 -6.10 -6.96 -1.85
CA SER A 54 -6.10 -7.67 -3.13
C SER A 54 -6.01 -6.74 -4.32
N ALA A 55 -5.42 -7.25 -5.40
CA ALA A 55 -5.32 -6.57 -6.69
C ALA A 55 -5.78 -7.50 -7.83
N ARG A 56 -6.59 -6.98 -8.73
CA ARG A 56 -7.03 -7.68 -9.95
C ARG A 56 -6.96 -6.75 -11.14
N GLN A 57 -6.14 -7.09 -12.13
CA GLN A 57 -6.10 -6.33 -13.38
C GLN A 57 -7.44 -6.43 -14.12
N LYS A 58 -7.94 -5.30 -14.61
CA LYS A 58 -9.15 -5.25 -15.45
C LYS A 58 -8.78 -5.08 -16.91
N SER A 59 -7.99 -4.06 -17.22
CA SER A 59 -7.49 -3.80 -18.57
C SER A 59 -6.30 -2.84 -18.49
N GLY A 60 -5.18 -3.22 -19.11
CA GLY A 60 -3.92 -2.45 -19.04
C GLY A 60 -3.58 -2.03 -17.61
N GLN A 61 -3.49 -0.73 -17.37
CA GLN A 61 -3.12 -0.19 -16.07
C GLN A 61 -4.29 0.03 -15.10
N ASN A 62 -5.50 -0.39 -15.46
CA ASN A 62 -6.67 -0.29 -14.60
C ASN A 62 -6.82 -1.56 -13.77
N PHE A 63 -6.84 -1.41 -12.45
CA PHE A 63 -6.93 -2.50 -11.48
C PHE A 63 -8.13 -2.28 -10.55
N GLU A 64 -8.78 -3.36 -10.14
CA GLU A 64 -9.64 -3.38 -8.97
C GLU A 64 -8.80 -3.73 -7.74
N PHE A 65 -8.91 -2.91 -6.71
CA PHE A 65 -8.28 -3.13 -5.41
C PHE A 65 -9.34 -3.35 -4.34
N ALA A 66 -9.01 -4.17 -3.35
CA ALA A 66 -9.82 -4.31 -2.15
C ALA A 66 -8.96 -4.26 -0.89
N LEU A 67 -9.45 -3.55 0.13
CA LEU A 67 -8.82 -3.36 1.42
C LEU A 67 -9.78 -3.78 2.53
N ALA A 68 -9.27 -4.50 3.53
CA ALA A 68 -9.96 -4.70 4.79
C ALA A 68 -8.99 -4.64 5.96
N GLY A 69 -9.45 -4.13 7.10
CA GLY A 69 -8.67 -4.14 8.32
C GLY A 69 -9.37 -3.43 9.47
N GLU A 70 -8.92 -3.71 10.68
CA GLU A 70 -9.31 -2.96 11.87
C GLU A 70 -8.43 -1.73 12.04
N THR A 71 -9.05 -0.58 12.28
CA THR A 71 -8.37 0.72 12.36
C THR A 71 -9.24 1.72 13.13
N ASP A 72 -8.59 2.72 13.72
CA ASP A 72 -9.26 3.81 14.44
C ASP A 72 -9.63 4.98 13.53
N GLY A 73 -9.35 4.89 12.23
CA GLY A 73 -9.73 5.97 11.31
C GLY A 73 -9.65 5.62 9.84
N TYR A 74 -8.51 5.13 9.37
CA TYR A 74 -8.31 4.84 7.96
C TYR A 74 -7.52 3.57 7.69
N ILE A 75 -7.71 3.03 6.49
CA ILE A 75 -6.88 2.02 5.86
C ILE A 75 -6.52 2.50 4.47
N ALA A 76 -5.27 2.32 4.07
CA ALA A 76 -4.80 2.79 2.78
C ALA A 76 -3.78 1.85 2.17
N ALA A 77 -3.75 1.77 0.84
CA ALA A 77 -2.76 1.00 0.11
C ALA A 77 -2.06 1.84 -0.94
N GLY A 78 -0.77 1.61 -1.13
CA GLY A 78 0.03 2.39 -2.05
C GLY A 78 1.45 1.89 -2.20
N GLY A 79 2.16 2.54 -3.12
CA GLY A 79 3.60 2.43 -3.30
C GLY A 79 4.30 3.72 -2.89
N SER A 80 5.35 4.11 -3.61
CA SER A 80 6.13 5.32 -3.29
C SER A 80 5.40 6.63 -3.53
N ASP A 81 4.57 6.70 -4.57
CA ASP A 81 4.12 7.99 -5.09
C ASP A 81 2.66 8.29 -4.79
N THR A 82 1.83 7.25 -4.64
CA THR A 82 0.38 7.40 -4.46
C THR A 82 -0.14 6.34 -3.52
N THR A 83 -0.95 6.80 -2.58
CA THR A 83 -1.68 6.01 -1.60
C THR A 83 -3.17 6.24 -1.78
N TYR A 84 -3.96 5.17 -1.85
CA TYR A 84 -5.41 5.22 -1.94
C TYR A 84 -5.99 4.96 -0.56
N VAL A 85 -6.73 5.92 -0.01
CA VAL A 85 -7.14 5.95 1.39
C VAL A 85 -8.65 5.80 1.49
N CYS A 86 -9.07 4.79 2.24
CA CYS A 86 -10.43 4.67 2.76
C CYS A 86 -10.47 5.03 4.23
N PHE A 87 -11.38 5.91 4.62
CA PHE A 87 -11.45 6.40 6.00
C PHE A 87 -12.89 6.51 6.49
N ASN A 88 -13.06 6.29 7.78
CA ASN A 88 -14.34 6.40 8.47
C ASN A 88 -14.60 7.86 8.86
N ASN A 89 -15.55 8.48 8.15
CA ASN A 89 -16.02 9.82 8.47
C ASN A 89 -17.40 9.75 9.15
N ASN A 90 -17.41 9.73 10.48
CA ASN A 90 -18.63 9.62 11.31
C ASN A 90 -19.57 8.46 10.88
N GLY A 91 -19.03 7.24 10.79
CA GLY A 91 -19.77 6.04 10.41
C GLY A 91 -19.96 5.86 8.90
N ASN A 92 -19.44 6.78 8.08
CA ASN A 92 -19.55 6.71 6.63
C ASN A 92 -18.17 6.60 6.01
N VAL A 93 -17.95 5.57 5.18
CA VAL A 93 -16.68 5.45 4.47
C VAL A 93 -16.56 6.55 3.42
N LYS A 94 -15.40 7.21 3.41
CA LYS A 94 -14.98 8.19 2.41
C LYS A 94 -13.67 7.73 1.78
N PHE A 95 -13.40 8.28 0.60
CA PHE A 95 -12.25 7.90 -0.21
C PHE A 95 -11.49 9.13 -0.70
N THR A 96 -10.16 9.01 -0.74
CA THR A 96 -9.28 10.01 -1.33
C THR A 96 -7.96 9.36 -1.74
N GLY A 97 -7.24 10.01 -2.66
CA GLY A 97 -5.82 9.73 -2.81
C GLY A 97 -5.01 10.53 -1.80
N ALA A 98 -3.78 10.10 -1.53
CA ALA A 98 -2.83 10.87 -0.74
C ALA A 98 -1.39 10.61 -1.19
N SER A 99 -0.53 11.61 -0.97
CA SER A 99 0.92 11.42 -0.91
C SER A 99 1.32 11.13 0.53
N LEU A 100 2.31 10.25 0.71
CA LEU A 100 2.87 9.92 2.01
C LEU A 100 4.25 10.58 2.13
N ASN A 101 4.34 11.66 2.91
CA ASN A 101 5.58 12.40 3.13
C ASN A 101 5.84 12.50 4.63
N ASN A 102 7.05 12.15 5.09
CA ASN A 102 7.44 12.21 6.50
C ASN A 102 6.38 11.60 7.45
N ASN A 103 5.85 10.42 7.09
CA ASN A 103 4.79 9.73 7.84
C ASN A 103 3.49 10.54 8.01
N GLN A 104 3.20 11.44 7.07
CA GLN A 104 1.95 12.18 7.02
C GLN A 104 1.28 12.01 5.66
N LEU A 105 -0.03 11.75 5.67
CA LEU A 105 -0.84 11.65 4.46
C LEU A 105 -1.42 13.01 4.11
N THR A 106 -1.13 13.50 2.91
CA THR A 106 -1.71 14.71 2.35
C THR A 106 -2.62 14.36 1.18
N LYS A 107 -3.89 14.76 1.26
CA LYS A 107 -4.91 14.45 0.26
C LYS A 107 -4.50 14.93 -1.14
N GLN A 108 -4.77 14.13 -2.16
CA GLN A 108 -4.53 14.47 -3.57
C GLN A 108 -5.58 13.81 -4.47
N ASN A 109 -5.72 14.34 -5.69
CA ASN A 109 -6.53 13.68 -6.71
C ASN A 109 -5.80 12.45 -7.26
N VAL A 110 -6.57 11.40 -7.53
CA VAL A 110 -6.08 10.14 -8.10
C VAL A 110 -7.04 9.65 -9.16
N ASN A 111 -6.51 8.97 -10.17
CA ASN A 111 -7.28 8.29 -11.20
C ASN A 111 -7.89 7.02 -10.63
N ALA A 112 -8.90 7.19 -9.80
CA ALA A 112 -9.65 6.11 -9.16
C ALA A 112 -11.14 6.44 -9.13
N ASN A 113 -11.96 5.41 -9.22
CA ASN A 113 -13.42 5.51 -9.20
C ASN A 113 -14.06 4.20 -8.74
N ASN A 114 -15.37 4.08 -8.95
CA ASN A 114 -16.14 2.88 -8.62
C ASN A 114 -15.96 2.41 -7.16
N VAL A 115 -15.87 3.39 -6.26
CA VAL A 115 -15.54 3.14 -4.85
C VAL A 115 -16.76 2.64 -4.11
N ARG A 116 -16.61 1.50 -3.43
CA ARG A 116 -17.60 0.91 -2.53
C ARG A 116 -16.99 0.73 -1.16
N GLY A 117 -17.69 1.14 -0.12
CA GLY A 117 -17.16 1.12 1.25
C GLY A 117 -18.19 0.74 2.29
N ARG A 118 -17.73 0.13 3.38
CA ARG A 118 -18.52 -0.08 4.59
C ARG A 118 -17.64 -0.02 5.83
N VAL A 119 -18.25 0.37 6.95
CA VAL A 119 -17.63 0.33 8.27
C VAL A 119 -18.53 -0.44 9.22
N ASN A 120 -17.93 -1.30 10.04
CA ASN A 120 -18.62 -2.00 11.12
C ASN A 120 -17.69 -2.03 12.34
N GLY A 121 -18.02 -1.24 13.37
CA GLY A 121 -17.11 -0.97 14.48
C GLY A 121 -15.79 -0.36 13.97
N ARG A 122 -14.66 -1.01 14.29
CA ARG A 122 -13.32 -0.61 13.84
C ARG A 122 -12.94 -1.17 12.47
N LYS A 123 -13.74 -2.09 11.91
CA LYS A 123 -13.44 -2.71 10.61
C LYS A 123 -13.87 -1.79 9.48
N ILE A 124 -12.92 -1.40 8.63
CA ILE A 124 -13.18 -0.72 7.36
C ILE A 124 -12.97 -1.73 6.24
N GLN A 125 -13.89 -1.77 5.28
CA GLN A 125 -13.77 -2.54 4.04
C GLN A 125 -14.04 -1.64 2.84
N CYS A 126 -13.21 -1.75 1.83
CA CYS A 126 -13.29 -0.95 0.62
C CYS A 126 -12.95 -1.74 -0.63
N VAL A 127 -13.63 -1.41 -1.73
CA VAL A 127 -13.27 -1.81 -3.08
C VAL A 127 -13.24 -0.56 -3.95
N PHE A 128 -12.24 -0.44 -4.82
CA PHE A 128 -12.17 0.67 -5.77
C PHE A 128 -11.42 0.24 -7.02
N ASP A 129 -11.69 0.90 -8.13
CA ASP A 129 -10.89 0.78 -9.33
C ASP A 129 -9.88 1.93 -9.38
N ALA A 130 -8.63 1.66 -9.74
CA ALA A 130 -7.60 2.68 -9.92
C ALA A 130 -6.71 2.40 -11.13
N THR A 131 -6.30 3.48 -11.82
CA THR A 131 -5.26 3.44 -12.84
C THR A 131 -3.91 3.65 -12.18
N LEU A 132 -3.03 2.66 -12.27
CA LEU A 132 -1.66 2.81 -11.84
C LEU A 132 -0.80 3.47 -12.92
N PRO A 133 0.21 4.27 -12.56
CA PRO A 133 1.19 4.74 -13.52
C PRO A 133 1.83 3.56 -14.27
N ALA A 134 2.13 3.75 -15.55
CA ALA A 134 2.91 2.77 -16.30
C ALA A 134 4.24 2.51 -15.58
N LEU A 135 4.65 1.25 -15.58
CA LEU A 135 5.99 0.90 -15.13
C LEU A 135 7.02 1.33 -16.17
N SER A 136 8.24 1.60 -15.73
CA SER A 136 9.33 1.80 -16.68
C SER A 136 9.61 0.48 -17.40
N ALA A 137 10.15 0.53 -18.62
CA ALA A 137 10.42 -0.66 -19.44
C ALA A 137 11.36 -1.70 -18.79
N ARG A 138 11.96 -1.39 -17.64
CA ARG A 138 12.90 -2.24 -16.90
C ARG A 138 12.27 -2.93 -15.69
N THR A 139 11.01 -2.66 -15.35
CA THR A 139 10.34 -3.31 -14.22
C THR A 139 8.91 -3.71 -14.59
N THR A 140 8.49 -4.87 -14.08
CA THR A 140 7.11 -5.39 -14.17
C THR A 140 6.45 -5.48 -12.80
N SER A 141 7.16 -5.11 -11.72
CA SER A 141 6.72 -5.32 -10.35
C SER A 141 6.82 -4.05 -9.50
N ARG A 142 6.02 -4.00 -8.43
CA ARG A 142 5.99 -2.91 -7.45
C ARG A 142 5.88 -3.49 -6.05
N THR A 143 6.55 -2.85 -5.08
CA THR A 143 6.29 -3.11 -3.67
C THR A 143 4.97 -2.46 -3.27
N ILE A 144 4.15 -3.21 -2.53
CA ILE A 144 2.89 -2.72 -1.98
C ILE A 144 3.01 -2.59 -0.46
N GLY A 145 2.54 -1.45 0.05
CA GLY A 145 2.28 -1.25 1.47
C GLY A 145 0.78 -1.09 1.73
N VAL A 146 0.30 -1.63 2.84
CA VAL A 146 -0.96 -1.22 3.46
C VAL A 146 -0.66 -0.59 4.80
N ILE A 147 -1.25 0.57 5.03
CA ILE A 147 -1.11 1.34 6.25
C ILE A 147 -2.47 1.61 6.88
N THR A 148 -2.50 1.69 8.20
CA THR A 148 -3.66 2.11 9.00
C THR A 148 -3.30 3.29 9.89
N GLY A 149 -4.29 4.01 10.39
CA GLY A 149 -4.07 5.09 11.34
C GLY A 149 -5.37 5.75 11.76
N THR A 150 -5.26 6.77 12.61
CA THR A 150 -6.42 7.54 13.08
C THR A 150 -6.87 8.56 12.04
N TYR A 151 -8.15 8.96 12.12
CA TYR A 151 -8.69 10.04 11.32
C TYR A 151 -9.50 10.96 12.24
N ASP A 152 -9.10 12.23 12.28
CA ASP A 152 -9.81 13.23 13.06
C ASP A 152 -10.91 13.85 12.21
N ASN A 153 -12.16 13.56 12.58
CA ASN A 153 -13.36 14.05 11.92
C ASN A 153 -13.57 15.56 12.10
N SER A 154 -13.01 16.17 13.14
CA SER A 154 -13.16 17.59 13.44
C SER A 154 -12.20 18.46 12.61
N THR A 155 -10.95 18.00 12.45
CA THR A 155 -9.91 18.71 11.70
C THR A 155 -9.77 18.20 10.26
N GLY A 156 -10.33 17.03 9.94
CA GLY A 156 -10.24 16.41 8.62
C GLY A 156 -8.84 15.85 8.30
N THR A 157 -8.04 15.54 9.33
CA THR A 157 -6.63 15.16 9.22
C THR A 157 -6.39 13.67 9.47
N PHE A 158 -5.39 13.12 8.79
CA PHE A 158 -4.92 11.75 9.00
C PHE A 158 -3.81 11.73 10.04
N GLY A 159 -3.93 10.83 11.02
CA GLY A 159 -2.87 10.53 11.96
C GLY A 159 -1.74 9.71 11.35
N GLN A 160 -0.69 9.49 12.16
CA GLN A 160 0.51 8.79 11.74
C GLN A 160 0.19 7.36 11.26
N PRO A 161 0.71 6.93 10.09
CA PRO A 161 0.46 5.61 9.55
C PRO A 161 1.29 4.53 10.24
N THR A 162 0.64 3.40 10.49
CA THR A 162 1.26 2.13 10.89
C THR A 162 1.17 1.17 9.72
N THR A 163 2.30 0.59 9.30
CA THR A 163 2.32 -0.43 8.24
C THR A 163 1.81 -1.76 8.78
N VAL A 164 0.76 -2.30 8.16
CA VAL A 164 0.16 -3.60 8.50
C VAL A 164 0.44 -4.66 7.43
N ILE A 165 0.66 -4.24 6.18
CA ILE A 165 1.12 -5.12 5.10
C ILE A 165 2.31 -4.49 4.38
N ARG A 166 3.31 -5.32 4.07
CA ARG A 166 4.39 -4.99 3.13
C ARG A 166 4.70 -6.21 2.28
N THR A 167 4.91 -6.03 0.99
CA THR A 167 5.35 -7.11 0.09
C THR A 167 6.75 -6.85 -0.43
N ASP A 168 7.42 -7.88 -0.91
CA ASP A 168 8.47 -7.71 -1.92
C ASP A 168 7.87 -7.16 -3.23
N PRO A 169 8.69 -6.77 -4.23
CA PRO A 169 8.17 -6.38 -5.53
C PRO A 169 7.32 -7.49 -6.15
N VAL A 170 6.03 -7.21 -6.40
CA VAL A 170 5.07 -8.15 -6.99
C VAL A 170 4.49 -7.63 -8.29
N ASP A 171 4.15 -8.53 -9.20
CA ASP A 171 3.36 -8.24 -10.38
C ASP A 171 1.87 -8.30 -10.03
N LEU A 172 1.22 -7.14 -9.98
CA LEU A 172 -0.20 -7.01 -9.64
C LEU A 172 -1.14 -7.57 -10.72
N SER A 173 -0.64 -7.82 -11.93
CA SER A 173 -1.41 -8.44 -12.99
C SER A 173 -1.49 -9.96 -12.88
N SER A 174 -0.59 -10.56 -12.10
CA SER A 174 -0.53 -12.00 -11.89
C SER A 174 -1.24 -12.40 -10.59
N PRO A 175 -2.30 -13.25 -10.65
CA PRO A 175 -2.93 -13.79 -9.45
C PRO A 175 -1.94 -14.60 -8.61
N ALA A 176 -1.82 -14.27 -7.32
CA ALA A 176 -0.92 -14.94 -6.39
C ALA A 176 -1.39 -14.78 -4.93
N ASN A 177 -0.98 -15.70 -4.05
CA ASN A 177 -1.00 -15.45 -2.62
C ASN A 177 0.40 -15.02 -2.21
N VAL A 178 0.52 -13.80 -1.68
CA VAL A 178 1.80 -13.17 -1.37
C VAL A 178 1.93 -13.05 0.15
N PRO A 179 3.09 -13.41 0.74
CA PRO A 179 3.29 -13.30 2.18
C PRO A 179 3.33 -11.83 2.62
N ASN A 180 2.85 -11.57 3.83
CA ASN A 180 3.04 -10.29 4.49
C ASN A 180 4.43 -10.21 5.13
N LEU A 181 5.17 -9.15 4.84
CA LEU A 181 6.51 -8.87 5.37
C LEU A 181 6.54 -7.70 6.36
N ALA A 182 5.39 -7.10 6.71
CA ALA A 182 5.32 -6.01 7.68
C ALA A 182 5.81 -6.43 9.07
N THR A 183 5.68 -7.72 9.41
CA THR A 183 5.86 -8.27 10.77
C THR A 183 6.88 -9.40 10.84
N ALA A 184 8.04 -9.28 10.17
CA ALA A 184 9.15 -10.20 10.41
C ALA A 184 9.84 -9.96 11.77
N ASN A 185 9.12 -10.17 12.87
CA ASN A 185 9.70 -10.65 14.12
C ASN A 185 9.42 -12.15 14.16
N THR A 186 10.43 -12.95 13.83
CA THR A 186 10.36 -14.41 13.88
C THR A 186 10.02 -14.89 15.29
N THR A 187 8.82 -15.43 15.51
CA THR A 187 8.65 -16.59 16.40
C THR A 187 8.78 -17.84 15.56
N ALA A 188 10.00 -18.12 15.11
CA ALA A 188 10.37 -19.47 14.75
C ALA A 188 10.49 -20.28 16.05
N SER A 189 9.69 -21.33 16.18
CA SER A 189 9.90 -22.36 17.20
C SER A 189 11.33 -22.94 17.04
N PRO A 190 12.13 -23.08 18.11
CA PRO A 190 13.50 -23.55 17.98
C PRO A 190 13.51 -25.07 17.79
N ASN A 191 13.58 -25.52 16.53
CA ASN A 191 14.24 -26.78 16.23
C ASN A 191 14.56 -26.93 14.74
N ALA A 192 15.77 -26.53 14.34
CA ALA A 192 16.63 -27.25 13.41
C ALA A 192 17.93 -26.47 13.17
N THR A 193 19.01 -27.22 13.13
CA THR A 193 20.42 -26.85 13.19
C THR A 193 21.00 -26.18 11.93
N THR A 194 21.89 -25.21 12.20
CA THR A 194 23.15 -24.84 11.50
C THR A 194 23.17 -24.08 10.16
N ASN A 195 23.88 -22.95 10.25
CA ASN A 195 24.82 -22.30 9.33
C ASN A 195 24.30 -21.48 8.14
N GLY A 196 24.48 -20.15 8.22
CA GLY A 196 24.72 -19.33 7.04
C GLY A 196 24.31 -17.86 7.12
N ASN A 197 25.17 -17.04 7.72
CA ASN A 197 25.41 -15.60 7.44
C ASN A 197 24.21 -14.62 7.40
N THR A 198 24.04 -13.89 8.51
CA THR A 198 23.06 -12.82 8.69
C THR A 198 23.52 -11.51 8.04
N THR A 199 22.77 -11.02 7.05
CA THR A 199 22.76 -9.58 6.68
C THR A 199 21.33 -9.07 6.68
N ASN A 200 20.90 -8.55 7.83
CA ASN A 200 19.64 -7.83 7.99
C ASN A 200 19.73 -6.48 7.30
N ASN A 201 19.20 -6.36 6.07
CA ASN A 201 18.94 -5.08 5.45
C ASN A 201 17.48 -4.67 5.69
N ALA A 202 17.23 -3.98 6.80
CA ALA A 202 16.01 -3.20 6.96
C ALA A 202 16.06 -2.01 5.96
N VAL A 203 15.42 -2.16 4.81
CA VAL A 203 15.24 -1.04 3.88
C VAL A 203 14.07 -0.19 4.39
N LEU A 204 14.40 0.83 5.18
CA LEU A 204 13.52 1.99 5.34
C LEU A 204 13.25 2.60 3.96
N PHE A 205 12.01 3.03 3.75
CA PHE A 205 11.63 3.85 2.60
C PHE A 205 12.56 5.07 2.54
N ARG A 206 13.51 5.07 1.60
CA ARG A 206 14.70 5.93 1.63
C ARG A 206 14.31 7.42 1.59
N GLN A 207 14.73 8.16 2.61
CA GLN A 207 15.06 9.58 2.52
C GLN A 207 16.47 9.71 1.93
N THR A 208 16.63 10.44 0.83
CA THR A 208 17.95 10.75 0.26
C THR A 208 18.52 11.99 0.94
N LEU A 209 19.56 11.83 1.77
CA LEU A 209 20.43 12.93 2.21
C LEU A 209 21.71 12.88 1.36
N ILE A 210 21.91 13.88 0.50
CA ILE A 210 23.20 14.12 -0.15
C ILE A 210 24.02 14.97 0.83
N GLN A 211 25.04 14.36 1.46
CA GLN A 211 26.09 15.10 2.15
C GLN A 211 27.25 15.33 1.19
N ALA A 212 27.57 16.60 0.91
CA ALA A 212 28.85 16.99 0.35
C ALA A 212 29.70 17.62 1.47
N LEU A 213 30.69 16.87 1.94
CA LEU A 213 31.71 17.34 2.88
C LEU A 213 32.90 17.84 2.06
N PHE A 214 33.13 19.16 2.04
CA PHE A 214 34.41 19.71 1.56
C PHE A 214 35.35 19.86 2.76
N ILE A 215 36.33 18.96 2.85
CA ILE A 215 37.51 19.14 3.72
C ILE A 215 38.61 19.75 2.84
N SER A 216 38.94 21.02 3.03
CA SER A 216 40.26 21.54 2.66
C SER A 216 41.02 21.84 3.95
N ALA A 217 41.93 20.93 4.30
CA ALA A 217 42.90 21.13 5.36
C ALA A 217 44.23 21.63 4.76
N GLY A 218 44.81 22.64 5.42
CA GLY A 218 46.23 23.01 5.33
C GLY A 218 46.46 24.47 4.90
N VAL A 219 47.37 25.26 5.47
CA VAL A 219 48.37 25.09 6.53
C VAL A 219 48.77 26.51 7.01
N MET A 220 48.75 26.73 8.33
CA MET A 220 49.73 27.45 9.19
C MET A 220 50.48 28.73 8.75
N GLY A 221 50.48 29.75 9.63
CA GLY A 221 51.52 30.79 9.76
C GLY A 221 51.00 32.11 10.35
N LEU A 222 50.97 32.29 11.68
CA LEU A 222 51.97 32.93 12.57
C LEU A 222 52.14 34.47 12.49
N ALA A 223 52.11 35.07 13.70
CA ALA A 223 52.76 36.31 14.17
C ALA A 223 52.06 37.68 14.04
N LEU A 224 51.58 38.15 15.21
CA LEU A 224 51.85 39.44 15.86
C LEU A 224 52.15 40.68 14.98
N LEU A 225 51.24 41.67 15.03
CA LEU A 225 51.47 43.05 15.50
C LEU A 225 50.12 43.78 15.63
#